data_AF-A0A078A2F2-F1
#
_entry.id   AF-A0A078A2F2-F1
#
_cell.length_a   1.000
_cell.length_b   1.000
_cell.length_c   1.000
_cell.angle_alpha   90.00
_cell.angle_beta   90.00
_cell.angle_gamma   90.00
#
_symmetry.space_group_name_H-M   'P 1'
#
loop_
_entity.id
_entity.type
_entity.pdbx_description
1 polymer ?
#
loop_
_entity_poly.entity_id
_entity_poly.type
_entity_poly.pdbx_seq_one_letter_code
_entity_poly.pdbx_strand_id
1 'polypeptide(L)'
;MEDYSEDQNQDINSQYDQNSNQSNNPQNGELWKQFGRESDVGKMLFSMYSAKEKPKIYYPPVKTKPRVEQPKEEKKCPQQAQIEYPEIKQKPRKKYHPIDFVPKRKGADEIQYEMQKELNKPLVAPGKRGVNRKFMINDLQERFQFKDREEIDRIIAEKKQAQLLPEINPKKKKKYNMNIAQKALQHYQEKYGKPPGDLLNLRPKTHDEIRDEQDQELEELFDSIVEEIEERQQYLDEVITIGGRKDIEQRVKNEIVDRIAELQKVREIQNKRR
;
A
#
# COMPACT_ATOMS: atom_id res chain seq x y z
N MET A 1 -1.10 -59.00 -33.49
CA MET A 1 -0.59 -59.17 -32.11
C MET A 1 0.28 -57.97 -31.85
N GLU A 2 -0.36 -56.87 -31.46
CA GLU A 2 0.21 -55.64 -30.90
C GLU A 2 -1.02 -54.84 -30.49
N ASP A 3 -1.38 -55.01 -29.22
CA ASP A 3 -2.57 -54.45 -28.58
C ASP A 3 -2.39 -52.94 -28.37
N TYR A 4 -3.24 -52.15 -29.02
CA TYR A 4 -3.39 -50.73 -28.73
C TYR A 4 -4.08 -50.57 -27.37
N SER A 5 -3.35 -50.02 -26.41
CA SER A 5 -3.87 -49.65 -25.10
C SER A 5 -4.53 -48.27 -25.20
N GLU A 6 -5.85 -48.23 -25.16
CA GLU A 6 -6.65 -47.01 -25.02
C GLU A 6 -6.53 -46.50 -23.57
N ASP A 7 -5.70 -45.46 -23.39
CA ASP A 7 -5.58 -44.77 -22.10
C ASP A 7 -6.82 -43.92 -21.81
N GLN A 8 -7.34 -44.15 -20.62
CA GLN A 8 -8.50 -43.53 -20.01
C GLN A 8 -8.23 -42.03 -19.74
N ASN A 9 -8.91 -41.16 -20.48
CA ASN A 9 -9.12 -39.78 -20.09
C ASN A 9 -10.63 -39.51 -20.04
N GLN A 10 -11.25 -39.93 -18.95
CA GLN A 10 -12.59 -39.52 -18.58
C GLN A 10 -12.56 -38.83 -17.21
N ASP A 11 -13.08 -37.61 -17.23
CA ASP A 11 -13.82 -36.98 -16.14
C ASP A 11 -13.05 -36.49 -14.91
N ILE A 12 -12.26 -35.43 -15.10
CA ILE A 12 -11.96 -34.45 -14.04
C ILE A 12 -12.48 -33.09 -14.49
N ASN A 13 -13.78 -32.97 -14.73
CA ASN A 13 -14.41 -31.64 -14.95
C ASN A 13 -15.92 -31.61 -14.65
N SER A 14 -16.36 -32.26 -13.57
CA SER A 14 -17.79 -32.24 -13.17
C SER A 14 -17.99 -32.17 -11.65
N GLN A 15 -17.30 -31.26 -10.97
CA GLN A 15 -17.53 -31.06 -9.54
C GLN A 15 -17.50 -29.60 -9.09
N TYR A 16 -18.18 -28.73 -9.83
CA TYR A 16 -18.47 -27.35 -9.40
C TYR A 16 -19.87 -26.87 -9.81
N ASP A 17 -20.89 -27.73 -9.75
CA ASP A 17 -22.24 -27.29 -10.17
C ASP A 17 -23.39 -27.92 -9.37
N GLN A 18 -23.30 -27.96 -8.04
CA GLN A 18 -24.46 -28.25 -7.18
C GLN A 18 -24.36 -27.54 -5.82
N ASN A 19 -24.46 -26.21 -5.78
CA ASN A 19 -24.86 -25.48 -4.57
C ASN A 19 -25.27 -24.01 -4.84
N SER A 20 -26.18 -23.80 -5.78
CA SER A 20 -26.78 -22.48 -6.07
C SER A 20 -28.31 -22.50 -5.98
N ASN A 21 -28.86 -23.11 -4.94
CA ASN A 21 -30.28 -22.98 -4.59
C ASN A 21 -30.45 -22.59 -3.12
N GLN A 22 -29.94 -21.41 -2.77
CA GLN A 22 -30.53 -20.57 -1.74
C GLN A 22 -30.66 -19.14 -2.28
N SER A 23 -31.76 -18.93 -3.01
CA SER A 23 -32.31 -17.60 -3.29
C SER A 23 -32.78 -16.95 -1.98
N ASN A 24 -31.84 -16.51 -1.16
CA ASN A 24 -32.00 -15.24 -0.48
C ASN A 24 -31.40 -14.24 -1.46
N ASN A 25 -32.18 -13.24 -1.87
CA ASN A 25 -31.77 -12.22 -2.81
C ASN A 25 -31.19 -11.05 -2.00
N PRO A 26 -29.91 -11.03 -1.58
CA PRO A 26 -29.31 -9.78 -1.15
C PRO A 26 -29.23 -8.95 -2.41
N GLN A 27 -29.88 -7.80 -2.39
CA GLN A 27 -29.77 -6.79 -3.43
C GLN A 27 -28.31 -6.70 -3.89
N ASN A 28 -28.06 -6.78 -5.21
CA ASN A 28 -26.74 -6.68 -5.83
C ASN A 28 -25.87 -5.50 -5.30
N GLY A 29 -26.48 -4.52 -4.64
CA GLY A 29 -25.82 -3.43 -3.93
C GLY A 29 -24.94 -3.83 -2.73
N GLU A 30 -24.92 -5.09 -2.28
CA GLU A 30 -24.10 -5.52 -1.13
C GLU A 30 -22.95 -6.49 -1.46
N LEU A 31 -22.79 -6.90 -2.72
CA LEU A 31 -21.70 -7.78 -3.16
C LEU A 31 -20.31 -7.26 -2.77
N TRP A 32 -20.11 -5.95 -2.80
CA TRP A 32 -18.84 -5.32 -2.39
C TRP A 32 -18.52 -5.47 -0.90
N LYS A 33 -19.51 -5.75 -0.04
CA LYS A 33 -19.28 -5.94 1.41
C LYS A 33 -18.60 -7.29 1.72
N GLN A 34 -18.79 -8.30 0.87
CA GLN A 34 -18.21 -9.64 1.07
C GLN A 34 -16.70 -9.65 0.82
N PHE A 35 -16.22 -8.87 -0.15
CA PHE A 35 -14.78 -8.78 -0.47
C PHE A 35 -13.98 -7.90 0.50
N GLY A 36 -14.67 -7.08 1.32
CA GLY A 36 -14.06 -6.14 2.26
C GLY A 36 -13.45 -4.91 1.58
N ARG A 37 -13.30 -3.81 2.34
CA ARG A 37 -12.77 -2.53 1.81
C ARG A 37 -11.26 -2.53 1.54
N GLU A 38 -10.54 -3.51 2.08
CA GLU A 38 -9.08 -3.60 1.96
C GLU A 38 -8.65 -4.34 0.69
N SER A 39 -9.51 -5.20 0.14
CA SER A 39 -9.25 -5.92 -1.11
C SER A 39 -9.44 -5.00 -2.32
N ASP A 40 -8.56 -5.09 -3.30
CA ASP A 40 -8.62 -4.25 -4.51
C ASP A 40 -9.90 -4.50 -5.33
N VAL A 41 -10.36 -5.75 -5.38
CA VAL A 41 -11.65 -6.11 -5.98
C VAL A 41 -12.81 -5.45 -5.21
N GLY A 42 -12.72 -5.42 -3.88
CA GLY A 42 -13.71 -4.76 -3.03
C GLY A 42 -13.74 -3.24 -3.20
N LYS A 43 -12.58 -2.60 -3.37
CA LYS A 43 -12.49 -1.15 -3.67
C LYS A 43 -13.09 -0.83 -5.05
N MET A 44 -12.80 -1.64 -6.05
CA MET A 44 -13.33 -1.48 -7.41
C MET A 44 -14.86 -1.62 -7.44
N LEU A 45 -15.40 -2.69 -6.83
CA LEU A 45 -16.84 -2.91 -6.72
C LEU A 45 -17.51 -1.82 -5.89
N PHE A 46 -16.91 -1.38 -4.79
CA PHE A 46 -17.44 -0.24 -4.01
C PHE A 46 -17.50 1.03 -4.86
N SER A 47 -16.50 1.32 -5.68
CA SER A 47 -16.51 2.50 -6.56
C SER A 47 -17.60 2.44 -7.63
N MET A 48 -17.89 1.26 -8.18
CA MET A 48 -18.93 1.07 -9.21
C MET A 48 -20.34 1.09 -8.64
N TYR A 49 -20.55 0.47 -7.47
CA TYR A 49 -21.88 0.26 -6.89
C TYR A 49 -22.25 1.21 -5.75
N SER A 50 -21.30 1.96 -5.19
CA SER A 50 -21.64 3.05 -4.28
C SER A 50 -22.34 4.13 -5.11
N ALA A 51 -23.68 4.16 -5.00
CA ALA A 51 -24.48 5.20 -5.60
C ALA A 51 -23.97 6.55 -5.08
N LYS A 52 -23.23 7.28 -5.92
CA LYS A 52 -22.64 8.59 -5.59
C LYS A 52 -23.74 9.62 -5.30
N GLU A 53 -24.94 9.39 -5.84
CA GLU A 53 -26.12 10.17 -5.56
C GLU A 53 -27.10 9.33 -4.72
N LYS A 54 -27.38 9.82 -3.51
CA LYS A 54 -28.43 9.23 -2.67
C LYS A 54 -29.76 9.38 -3.42
N PRO A 55 -30.59 8.33 -3.53
CA PRO A 55 -31.87 8.46 -4.19
C PRO A 55 -32.67 9.58 -3.50
N LYS A 56 -33.23 10.49 -4.31
CA LYS A 56 -34.10 11.56 -3.83
C LYS A 56 -35.43 10.96 -3.39
N ILE A 57 -35.46 10.39 -2.18
CA ILE A 57 -36.67 9.83 -1.60
C ILE A 57 -37.59 11.00 -1.25
N TYR A 58 -38.71 11.10 -1.97
CA TYR A 58 -39.76 12.05 -1.66
C TYR A 58 -40.51 11.56 -0.42
N TYR A 59 -40.22 12.17 0.73
CA TYR A 59 -40.99 11.96 1.94
C TYR A 59 -42.21 12.88 1.91
N PRO A 60 -43.44 12.36 2.08
CA PRO A 60 -44.61 13.21 2.20
C PRO A 60 -44.43 14.15 3.41
N PRO A 61 -44.76 15.46 3.26
CA PRO A 61 -44.57 16.43 4.33
C PRO A 61 -45.39 16.03 5.55
N VAL A 62 -44.71 15.82 6.68
CA VAL A 62 -45.37 15.52 7.96
C VAL A 62 -46.13 16.77 8.37
N LYS A 63 -47.47 16.67 8.43
CA LYS A 63 -48.34 17.75 8.93
C LYS A 63 -48.14 17.89 10.44
N THR A 64 -47.07 18.53 10.86
CA THR A 64 -46.91 18.95 12.25
C THR A 64 -47.80 20.16 12.48
N LYS A 65 -48.59 20.14 13.57
CA LYS A 65 -49.29 21.35 14.01
C LYS A 65 -48.22 22.40 14.32
N PRO A 66 -48.33 23.64 13.80
CA PRO A 66 -47.37 24.69 14.10
C PRO A 66 -47.26 24.82 15.61
N ARG A 67 -46.07 24.54 16.15
CA ARG A 67 -45.78 24.75 17.55
C ARG A 67 -45.85 26.25 17.76
N VAL A 68 -46.92 26.70 18.41
CA VAL A 68 -47.07 28.10 18.83
C VAL A 68 -45.92 28.37 19.79
N GLU A 69 -44.85 28.99 19.30
CA GLU A 69 -43.75 29.46 20.12
C GLU A 69 -44.29 30.57 21.00
N GLN A 70 -44.55 30.27 22.27
CA GLN A 70 -44.81 31.33 23.23
C GLN A 70 -43.55 32.21 23.30
N PRO A 71 -43.69 33.53 23.18
CA PRO A 71 -42.55 34.45 23.21
C PRO A 71 -41.81 34.27 24.52
N LYS A 72 -40.62 33.68 24.46
CA LYS A 72 -39.72 33.61 25.62
C LYS A 72 -39.29 35.05 25.92
N GLU A 73 -39.76 35.57 27.04
CA GLU A 73 -39.27 36.83 27.59
C GLU A 73 -37.74 36.74 27.75
N GLU A 74 -37.03 37.60 27.02
CA GLU A 74 -35.58 37.73 27.09
C GLU A 74 -35.20 38.21 28.48
N LYS A 75 -34.79 37.29 29.35
CA LYS A 75 -34.18 37.64 30.63
C LYS A 75 -32.97 38.53 30.34
N LYS A 76 -33.00 39.78 30.84
CA LYS A 76 -31.86 40.71 30.75
C LYS A 76 -30.64 40.02 31.35
N CYS A 77 -29.71 39.64 30.48
CA CYS A 77 -28.45 39.01 30.88
C CYS A 77 -27.75 39.96 31.87
N PRO A 78 -27.26 39.49 33.03
CA PRO A 78 -26.58 40.34 33.99
C PRO A 78 -25.46 41.15 33.30
N GLN A 79 -25.35 42.43 33.66
CA GLN A 79 -24.44 43.41 33.08
C GLN A 79 -23.08 42.78 32.75
N GLN A 80 -22.72 42.78 31.47
CA GLN A 80 -21.43 42.28 31.01
C GLN A 80 -20.34 43.09 31.71
N ALA A 81 -19.58 42.46 32.59
CA ALA A 81 -18.40 43.07 33.18
C ALA A 81 -17.46 43.46 32.04
N GLN A 82 -17.14 44.75 31.93
CA GLN A 82 -16.15 45.25 30.97
C GLN A 82 -14.77 44.78 31.44
N ILE A 83 -14.37 43.60 30.99
CA ILE A 83 -13.03 43.07 31.20
C ILE A 83 -12.16 43.64 30.08
N GLU A 84 -11.23 44.52 30.44
CA GLU A 84 -10.25 45.10 29.51
C GLU A 84 -9.19 44.04 29.20
N TYR A 85 -9.36 43.34 28.08
CA TYR A 85 -8.38 42.34 27.64
C TYR A 85 -7.18 43.03 26.99
N PRO A 86 -5.94 42.58 27.26
CA PRO A 86 -4.76 43.08 26.58
C PRO A 86 -4.92 42.95 25.06
N GLU A 87 -4.54 43.97 24.29
CA GLU A 87 -4.60 43.92 22.83
C GLU A 87 -3.73 42.78 22.28
N ILE A 88 -4.38 41.70 21.85
CA ILE A 88 -3.70 40.59 21.20
C ILE A 88 -3.28 41.10 19.82
N LYS A 89 -1.98 41.41 19.66
CA LYS A 89 -1.39 41.75 18.37
C LYS A 89 -1.71 40.65 17.37
N GLN A 90 -2.62 40.92 16.43
CA GLN A 90 -2.95 39.97 15.39
C GLN A 90 -1.70 39.73 14.56
N LYS A 91 -1.27 38.46 14.48
CA LYS A 91 -0.15 38.10 13.62
C LYS A 91 -0.55 38.46 12.19
N PRO A 92 0.32 39.14 11.42
CA PRO A 92 0.01 39.49 10.04
C PRO A 92 -0.31 38.21 9.28
N ARG A 93 -1.42 38.22 8.54
CA ARG A 93 -1.81 37.09 7.69
C ARG A 93 -0.73 36.92 6.62
N LYS A 94 -0.23 35.69 6.46
CA LYS A 94 0.66 35.34 5.34
C LYS A 94 -0.12 35.53 4.04
N LYS A 95 0.40 36.34 3.12
CA LYS A 95 -0.15 36.49 1.78
C LYS A 95 0.34 35.30 0.95
N TYR A 96 -0.59 34.48 0.46
CA TYR A 96 -0.27 33.37 -0.43
C TYR A 96 -0.62 33.80 -1.85
N HIS A 97 0.25 33.50 -2.81
CA HIS A 97 -0.03 33.67 -4.23
C HIS A 97 -0.66 32.39 -4.80
N PRO A 98 -1.50 32.48 -5.85
CA PRO A 98 -2.06 31.30 -6.50
C PRO A 98 -1.00 30.27 -6.94
N ILE A 99 0.22 30.74 -7.27
CA ILE A 99 1.36 29.91 -7.66
C ILE A 99 1.84 29.01 -6.51
N ASP A 100 1.68 29.44 -5.25
CA ASP A 100 2.09 28.66 -4.07
C ASP A 100 1.22 27.41 -3.87
N PHE A 101 0.06 27.37 -4.50
CA PHE A 101 -0.85 26.22 -4.48
C PHE A 101 -0.63 25.26 -5.65
N VAL A 102 0.25 25.59 -6.60
CA VAL A 102 0.63 24.67 -7.67
C VAL A 102 1.55 23.60 -7.05
N PRO A 103 1.18 22.31 -7.09
CA PRO A 103 2.02 21.25 -6.54
C PRO A 103 3.38 21.23 -7.25
N LYS A 104 4.45 21.57 -6.52
CA LYS A 104 5.82 21.47 -7.02
C LYS A 104 6.32 20.04 -6.89
N ARG A 105 7.14 19.59 -7.84
CA ARG A 105 7.85 18.31 -7.71
C ARG A 105 8.82 18.41 -6.52
N LYS A 106 8.79 17.42 -5.64
CA LYS A 106 9.73 17.30 -4.52
C LYS A 106 11.11 16.92 -5.04
N GLY A 107 12.17 17.31 -4.33
CA GLY A 107 13.53 16.88 -4.64
C GLY A 107 13.69 15.37 -4.42
N ALA A 108 14.63 14.73 -5.12
CA ALA A 108 14.89 13.30 -4.97
C ALA A 108 15.22 12.93 -3.50
N ASP A 109 16.01 13.77 -2.82
CA ASP A 109 16.40 13.56 -1.42
C ASP A 109 15.19 13.63 -0.46
N GLU A 110 14.26 14.57 -0.70
CA GLU A 110 13.03 14.69 0.09
C GLU A 110 12.13 13.47 -0.10
N ILE A 111 12.05 12.96 -1.33
CA ILE A 111 11.29 11.75 -1.65
C ILE A 111 11.89 10.55 -0.92
N GLN A 112 13.22 10.37 -0.97
CA GLN A 112 13.89 9.28 -0.27
C GLN A 112 13.72 9.36 1.25
N TYR A 113 13.83 10.57 1.82
CA TYR A 113 13.59 10.79 3.24
C TYR A 113 12.15 10.45 3.64
N GLU A 114 11.15 10.88 2.85
CA GLU A 114 9.76 10.53 3.09
C GLU A 114 9.51 9.02 2.99
N MET A 115 10.08 8.34 1.99
CA MET A 115 9.98 6.88 1.87
C MET A 115 10.56 6.16 3.10
N GLN A 116 11.77 6.54 3.53
CA GLN A 116 12.38 5.98 4.74
C GLN A 116 11.53 6.26 5.98
N LYS A 117 10.95 7.46 6.08
CA LYS A 117 10.08 7.83 7.19
C LYS A 117 8.81 6.98 7.22
N GLU A 118 8.18 6.72 6.08
CA GLU A 118 7.01 5.84 6.00
C GLU A 118 7.37 4.39 6.34
N LEU A 119 8.50 3.88 5.84
CA LEU A 119 9.00 2.53 6.18
C LEU A 119 9.24 2.37 7.69
N ASN A 120 9.75 3.42 8.34
CA ASN A 120 10.02 3.42 9.77
C ASN A 120 8.75 3.61 10.63
N LYS A 121 7.59 3.95 10.05
CA LYS A 121 6.35 4.03 10.82
C LYS A 121 5.85 2.62 11.13
N PRO A 122 5.46 2.33 12.38
CA PRO A 122 4.84 1.05 12.69
C PRO A 122 3.52 0.90 11.92
N LEU A 123 3.32 -0.25 11.26
CA LEU A 123 2.12 -0.56 10.43
C LEU A 123 0.80 -0.30 11.16
N VAL A 124 0.80 -0.50 12.48
CA VAL A 124 -0.33 -0.15 13.35
C VAL A 124 0.24 0.71 14.46
N ALA A 125 -0.13 1.99 14.49
CA ALA A 125 0.11 2.80 15.66
C ALA A 125 -0.66 2.16 16.82
N PRO A 126 0.02 1.61 17.84
CA PRO A 126 -0.70 1.07 18.99
C PRO A 126 -1.51 2.23 19.56
N GLY A 127 -2.82 2.04 19.67
CA GLY A 127 -3.70 3.03 20.28
C GLY A 127 -3.08 3.48 21.61
N LYS A 128 -3.13 4.78 21.90
CA LYS A 128 -2.59 5.31 23.16
C LYS A 128 -3.20 4.50 24.30
N ARG A 129 -2.36 3.74 25.02
CA ARG A 129 -2.83 2.96 26.16
C ARG A 129 -3.46 3.93 27.15
N GLY A 130 -4.60 3.54 27.71
CA GLY A 130 -5.24 4.32 28.77
C GLY A 130 -4.25 4.57 29.89
N VAL A 131 -4.11 5.84 30.29
CA VAL A 131 -3.30 6.20 31.45
C VAL A 131 -4.10 5.81 32.70
N ASN A 132 -3.47 5.11 33.63
CA ASN A 132 -4.11 4.74 34.89
C ASN A 132 -4.47 6.01 35.68
N ARG A 133 -5.76 6.36 35.71
CA ARG A 133 -6.26 7.60 36.35
C ARG A 133 -5.85 7.71 37.81
N LYS A 134 -5.83 6.59 38.55
CA LYS A 134 -5.37 6.54 39.95
C LYS A 134 -3.91 6.98 40.10
N PHE A 135 -3.04 6.51 39.20
CA PHE A 135 -1.63 6.89 39.21
C PHE A 135 -1.46 8.37 38.88
N MET A 136 -2.21 8.89 37.91
CA MET A 136 -2.18 10.31 37.56
C MET A 136 -2.68 11.19 38.71
N ILE A 137 -3.74 10.77 39.39
CA ILE A 137 -4.26 11.47 40.58
C ILE A 137 -3.23 11.46 41.70
N ASN A 138 -2.59 10.32 41.99
CA ASN A 138 -1.55 10.25 43.00
C ASN A 138 -0.32 11.11 42.65
N ASP A 139 0.16 11.06 41.40
CA ASP A 139 1.29 11.91 40.94
C ASP A 139 0.95 13.40 41.02
N LEU A 140 -0.29 13.79 40.70
CA LEU A 140 -0.74 15.17 40.87
C LEU A 140 -0.86 15.53 42.36
N GLN A 141 -1.47 14.69 43.18
CA GLN A 141 -1.59 14.93 44.61
C GLN A 141 -0.23 15.00 45.28
N GLU A 142 0.73 14.14 44.93
CA GLU A 142 2.11 14.18 45.43
C GLU A 142 2.83 15.47 45.01
N ARG A 143 2.66 15.91 43.76
CA ARG A 143 3.22 17.19 43.26
C ARG A 143 2.63 18.42 43.94
N PHE A 144 1.39 18.37 44.41
CA PHE A 144 0.67 19.52 44.95
C PHE A 144 0.45 19.47 46.47
N GLN A 145 0.64 18.33 47.14
CA GLN A 145 0.45 18.20 48.59
C GLN A 145 1.63 18.77 49.39
N PHE A 146 2.83 18.78 48.82
CA PHE A 146 4.02 19.25 49.52
C PHE A 146 4.95 19.98 48.53
N LYS A 147 5.02 21.33 48.63
CA LYS A 147 6.22 22.19 48.42
C LYS A 147 5.93 23.52 47.71
N ASP A 148 6.78 24.51 48.04
CA ASP A 148 6.88 25.79 47.34
C ASP A 148 7.19 25.58 45.86
N ARG A 149 6.66 26.49 45.02
CA ARG A 149 6.69 26.42 43.55
C ARG A 149 8.09 26.18 42.96
N GLU A 150 9.13 26.69 43.60
CA GLU A 150 10.52 26.54 43.14
C GLU A 150 11.05 25.10 43.25
N GLU A 151 10.58 24.34 44.23
CA GLU A 151 11.04 22.96 44.42
C GLU A 151 10.36 22.02 43.42
N ILE A 152 9.13 22.33 43.02
CA ILE A 152 8.40 21.64 41.94
C ILE A 152 9.16 21.77 40.62
N ASP A 153 9.64 22.98 40.29
CA ASP A 153 10.37 23.22 39.04
C ASP A 153 11.71 22.47 38.98
N ARG A 154 12.42 22.32 40.12
CA ARG A 154 13.65 21.51 40.18
C ARG A 154 13.39 20.03 39.95
N ILE A 155 12.35 19.46 40.58
CA ILE A 155 12.00 18.03 40.42
C ILE A 155 11.57 17.74 38.96
N ILE A 156 10.85 18.66 38.32
CA ILE A 156 10.48 18.53 36.90
C ILE A 156 11.72 18.55 36.00
N ALA A 157 12.67 19.45 36.26
CA ALA A 157 13.91 19.54 35.49
C ALA A 157 14.76 18.26 35.63
N GLU A 158 14.86 17.71 36.84
CA GLU A 158 15.60 16.47 37.12
C GLU A 158 14.95 15.24 36.45
N LYS A 159 13.63 15.08 36.55
CA LYS A 159 12.90 14.02 35.82
C LYS A 159 13.07 14.14 34.30
N LYS A 160 13.09 15.36 33.77
CA LYS A 160 13.29 15.62 32.32
C LYS A 160 14.70 15.24 31.87
N GLN A 161 15.71 15.48 32.70
CA GLN A 161 17.08 15.02 32.44
C GLN A 161 17.18 13.50 32.54
N ALA A 162 16.56 12.87 33.53
CA ALA A 162 16.58 11.41 33.69
C ALA A 162 15.90 10.67 32.52
N GLN A 163 14.85 11.24 31.91
CA GLN A 163 14.20 10.67 30.72
C GLN A 163 15.01 10.79 29.43
N LEU A 164 15.98 11.71 29.36
CA LEU A 164 16.85 11.87 28.19
C LEU A 164 17.99 10.85 28.16
N LEU A 165 18.25 10.17 29.28
CA LEU A 165 19.22 9.08 29.32
C LEU A 165 18.53 7.78 28.87
N PRO A 166 19.03 7.09 27.83
CA PRO A 166 18.51 5.80 27.43
C PRO A 166 18.70 4.83 28.60
N GLU A 167 17.61 4.37 29.18
CA GLU A 167 17.59 3.40 30.26
C GLU A 167 18.08 2.05 29.71
N ILE A 168 19.40 1.85 29.68
CA ILE A 168 20.02 0.55 29.39
C ILE A 168 19.70 -0.34 30.58
N ASN A 169 18.58 -1.03 30.49
CA ASN A 169 18.06 -1.92 31.51
C ASN A 169 18.64 -3.34 31.28
N PRO A 170 19.72 -3.78 31.97
CA PRO A 170 20.39 -5.05 31.65
C PRO A 170 19.58 -6.31 32.05
N LYS A 171 18.42 -6.13 32.71
CA LYS A 171 17.65 -7.24 33.33
C LYS A 171 16.38 -7.66 32.57
N LYS A 172 16.08 -7.07 31.41
CA LYS A 172 15.02 -7.57 30.51
C LYS A 172 15.58 -8.43 29.37
N LYS A 173 16.57 -9.29 29.65
CA LYS A 173 16.75 -10.51 28.84
C LYS A 173 15.56 -11.42 29.13
N LYS A 174 14.41 -11.10 28.54
CA LYS A 174 13.31 -12.08 28.39
C LYS A 174 13.99 -13.33 27.84
N LYS A 175 13.89 -14.45 28.56
CA LYS A 175 14.21 -15.77 28.01
C LYS A 175 13.30 -15.93 26.80
N TYR A 176 13.79 -15.50 25.64
CA TYR A 176 13.12 -15.72 24.37
C TYR A 176 13.15 -17.23 24.24
N ASN A 177 11.97 -17.83 24.39
CA ASN A 177 11.81 -19.26 24.25
C ASN A 177 12.18 -19.55 22.80
N MET A 178 13.41 -20.00 22.55
CA MET A 178 13.96 -20.21 21.20
C MET A 178 13.01 -21.05 20.35
N ASN A 179 12.25 -21.94 21.00
CA ASN A 179 11.23 -22.78 20.40
C ASN A 179 10.05 -22.00 19.78
N ILE A 180 9.65 -20.87 20.36
CA ILE A 180 8.56 -20.02 19.81
C ILE A 180 9.08 -19.26 18.59
N ALA A 181 10.31 -18.76 18.64
CA ALA A 181 10.94 -18.09 17.50
C ALA A 181 11.12 -19.04 16.32
N GLN A 182 11.57 -20.28 16.58
CA GLN A 182 11.72 -21.32 15.56
C GLN A 182 10.38 -21.73 14.94
N LYS A 183 9.33 -21.93 15.75
CA LYS A 183 7.99 -22.25 15.23
C LYS A 183 7.39 -21.11 14.41
N ALA A 184 7.59 -19.86 14.83
CA ALA A 184 7.16 -18.70 14.07
C ALA A 184 7.91 -18.58 12.74
N LEU A 185 9.21 -18.91 12.72
CA LEU A 185 10.03 -18.93 11.52
C LEU A 185 9.59 -20.04 10.55
N GLN A 186 9.32 -21.26 11.05
CA GLN A 186 8.81 -22.37 10.26
C GLN A 186 7.45 -22.04 9.62
N HIS A 187 6.50 -21.52 10.40
CA HIS A 187 5.19 -21.11 9.88
C HIS A 187 5.31 -20.01 8.82
N TYR A 188 6.24 -19.07 8.98
CA TYR A 188 6.50 -18.06 7.96
C TYR A 188 7.02 -18.69 6.66
N GLN A 189 7.95 -19.63 6.75
CA GLN A 189 8.52 -20.33 5.61
C GLN A 189 7.47 -21.19 4.88
N GLU A 190 6.59 -21.88 5.62
CA GLU A 190 5.47 -22.64 5.04
C GLU A 190 4.49 -21.73 4.29
N LYS A 191 4.20 -20.53 4.84
CA LYS A 191 3.20 -19.63 4.26
C LYS A 191 3.71 -18.83 3.05
N TYR A 192 4.99 -18.45 3.05
CA TYR A 192 5.54 -17.51 2.06
C TYR A 192 6.70 -18.08 1.23
N GLY A 193 7.09 -19.34 1.46
CA GLY A 193 8.08 -20.07 0.66
C GLY A 193 9.53 -19.56 0.76
N LYS A 194 9.79 -18.42 1.41
CA LYS A 194 11.14 -17.84 1.58
C LYS A 194 11.37 -17.39 3.02
N PRO A 195 12.58 -17.60 3.59
CA PRO A 195 12.89 -17.14 4.93
C PRO A 195 12.82 -15.60 4.99
N PRO A 196 12.34 -15.01 6.10
CA PRO A 196 12.22 -13.56 6.24
C PRO A 196 13.58 -12.83 6.21
N GLY A 197 14.69 -13.56 6.34
CA GLY A 197 16.04 -13.03 6.12
C GLY A 197 16.32 -12.64 4.67
N ASP A 198 15.70 -13.30 3.69
CA ASP A 198 15.87 -12.94 2.28
C ASP A 198 15.23 -11.58 1.98
N LEU A 199 14.18 -11.21 2.71
CA LEU A 199 13.56 -9.88 2.60
C LEU A 199 14.43 -8.78 3.21
N LEU A 200 15.29 -9.12 4.19
CA LEU A 200 16.25 -8.18 4.78
C LEU A 200 17.50 -8.01 3.93
N ASN A 201 17.82 -9.01 3.10
CA ASN A 201 18.86 -8.93 2.07
C ASN A 201 18.40 -8.24 0.78
N LEU A 202 17.16 -7.74 0.72
CA LEU A 202 16.74 -6.72 -0.24
C LEU A 202 17.42 -5.39 0.11
N ARG A 203 18.75 -5.38 0.05
CA ARG A 203 19.49 -4.13 -0.10
C ARG A 203 18.95 -3.50 -1.40
N PRO A 204 18.65 -2.19 -1.43
CA PRO A 204 18.38 -1.53 -2.70
C PRO A 204 19.56 -1.84 -3.62
N LYS A 205 19.25 -2.47 -4.77
CA LYS A 205 20.26 -2.85 -5.75
C LYS A 205 21.10 -1.62 -6.08
N THR A 206 22.41 -1.80 -6.15
CA THR A 206 23.27 -0.68 -6.56
C THR A 206 22.98 -0.32 -8.00
N HIS A 207 23.27 0.93 -8.40
CA HIS A 207 23.04 1.36 -9.79
C HIS A 207 23.79 0.44 -10.78
N ASP A 208 24.96 -0.05 -10.40
CA ASP A 208 25.77 -0.95 -11.21
C ASP A 208 25.12 -2.34 -11.32
N GLU A 209 24.60 -2.91 -10.22
CA GLU A 209 23.83 -4.17 -10.26
C GLU A 209 22.58 -4.07 -11.15
N ILE A 210 21.86 -2.95 -11.10
CA ILE A 210 20.70 -2.72 -11.97
C ILE A 210 21.12 -2.65 -13.44
N ARG A 211 22.28 -2.06 -13.71
CA ARG A 211 22.82 -1.96 -15.06
C ARG A 211 23.24 -3.33 -15.58
N ASP A 212 23.94 -4.11 -14.77
CA ASP A 212 24.38 -5.46 -15.12
C ASP A 212 23.17 -6.37 -15.40
N GLU A 213 22.11 -6.30 -14.59
CA GLU A 213 20.86 -7.04 -14.85
C GLU A 213 20.20 -6.63 -16.16
N GLN A 214 20.13 -5.34 -16.46
CA GLN A 214 19.56 -4.87 -17.73
C GLN A 214 20.41 -5.27 -18.93
N ASP A 215 21.74 -5.30 -18.78
CA ASP A 215 22.64 -5.70 -19.84
C ASP A 215 22.53 -7.22 -20.08
N GLN A 216 22.33 -8.02 -19.02
CA GLN A 216 22.01 -9.44 -19.12
C GLN A 216 20.64 -9.68 -19.79
N GLU A 217 19.59 -8.96 -19.41
CA GLU A 217 18.27 -9.07 -20.06
C GLU A 217 18.34 -8.75 -21.56
N LEU A 218 19.19 -7.78 -21.96
CA LEU A 218 19.42 -7.44 -23.36
C LEU A 218 20.21 -8.51 -24.11
N GLU A 219 21.13 -9.20 -23.44
CA GLU A 219 21.89 -10.33 -24.00
C GLU A 219 20.98 -11.54 -24.21
N GLU A 220 20.14 -11.87 -23.21
CA GLU A 220 19.14 -12.94 -23.33
C GLU A 220 18.13 -12.65 -24.46
N LEU A 221 17.69 -11.39 -24.60
CA LEU A 221 16.82 -10.99 -25.72
C LEU A 221 17.54 -11.07 -27.06
N PHE A 222 18.84 -10.75 -27.10
CA PHE A 222 19.64 -10.87 -28.32
C PHE A 222 19.73 -12.33 -28.78
N ASP A 223 20.09 -13.24 -27.87
CA ASP A 223 20.23 -14.66 -28.16
C ASP A 223 18.89 -15.26 -28.61
N SER A 224 17.78 -14.91 -27.94
CA SER A 224 16.45 -15.37 -28.32
C SER A 224 16.04 -14.93 -29.74
N ILE A 225 16.40 -13.71 -30.16
CA ILE A 225 16.10 -13.25 -31.53
C ILE A 225 16.98 -13.96 -32.55
N VAL A 226 18.24 -14.25 -32.22
CA VAL A 226 19.15 -15.02 -33.10
C VAL A 226 18.60 -16.42 -33.32
N GLU A 227 18.18 -17.11 -32.25
CA GLU A 227 17.56 -18.44 -32.34
C GLU A 227 16.32 -18.40 -33.25
N GLU A 228 15.42 -17.41 -33.08
CA GLU A 228 14.22 -17.30 -33.92
C GLU A 228 14.56 -17.03 -35.40
N ILE A 229 15.63 -16.29 -35.69
CA ILE A 229 16.12 -16.08 -37.06
C ILE A 229 16.66 -17.39 -37.64
N GLU A 230 17.43 -18.16 -36.88
CA GLU A 230 17.97 -19.44 -37.31
C GLU A 230 16.85 -20.46 -37.57
N GLU A 231 15.86 -20.56 -36.68
CA GLU A 231 14.67 -21.41 -36.87
C GLU A 231 13.90 -21.03 -38.15
N ARG A 232 13.68 -19.73 -38.39
CA ARG A 232 13.01 -19.28 -39.62
C ARG A 232 13.83 -19.53 -40.87
N GLN A 233 15.15 -19.45 -40.81
CA GLN A 233 16.03 -19.78 -41.93
C GLN A 233 15.95 -21.27 -42.25
N GLN A 234 16.01 -22.14 -41.23
CA GLN A 234 15.83 -23.58 -41.40
C GLN A 234 14.47 -23.89 -42.02
N TYR A 235 13.40 -23.28 -41.50
CA TYR A 235 12.05 -23.45 -42.05
C TYR A 235 11.94 -22.95 -43.51
N LEU A 236 12.58 -21.84 -43.85
CA LEU A 236 12.62 -21.32 -45.21
C LEU A 236 13.29 -22.32 -46.17
N ASP A 237 14.41 -22.91 -45.75
CA ASP A 237 15.14 -23.91 -46.52
C ASP A 237 14.31 -25.19 -46.73
N GLU A 238 13.58 -25.64 -45.71
CA GLU A 238 12.62 -26.76 -45.81
C GLU A 238 11.50 -26.46 -46.83
N VAL A 239 10.89 -25.27 -46.75
CA VAL A 239 9.82 -24.84 -47.66
C VAL A 239 10.32 -24.79 -49.11
N ILE A 240 11.55 -24.30 -49.33
CA ILE A 240 12.18 -24.26 -50.66
C ILE A 240 12.45 -25.68 -51.16
N THR A 241 12.98 -26.56 -50.30
CA THR A 241 13.32 -27.94 -50.65
C THR A 241 12.09 -28.76 -51.04
N ILE A 242 10.96 -28.53 -50.37
CA ILE A 242 9.68 -29.20 -50.67
C ILE A 242 9.02 -28.64 -51.95
N GLY A 243 9.48 -27.50 -52.46
CA GLY A 243 8.82 -26.80 -53.57
C GLY A 243 7.52 -26.13 -53.14
N GLY A 244 7.49 -25.59 -51.91
CA GLY A 244 6.34 -24.91 -51.33
C GLY A 244 5.89 -23.68 -52.11
N ARG A 245 4.75 -23.10 -51.70
CA ARG A 245 4.19 -21.94 -52.37
C ARG A 245 5.03 -20.68 -52.11
N LYS A 246 5.21 -19.85 -53.15
CA LYS A 246 6.05 -18.64 -53.13
C LYS A 246 5.54 -17.55 -52.16
N ASP A 247 4.25 -17.54 -51.85
CA ASP A 247 3.65 -16.63 -50.87
C ASP A 247 4.14 -16.91 -49.45
N ILE A 248 4.26 -18.19 -49.08
CA ILE A 248 4.81 -18.61 -47.78
C ILE A 248 6.29 -18.23 -47.69
N GLU A 249 7.06 -18.52 -48.75
CA GLU A 249 8.48 -18.17 -48.83
C GLU A 249 8.69 -16.66 -48.62
N GLN A 250 7.92 -15.82 -49.31
CA GLN A 250 8.01 -14.37 -49.17
C GLN A 250 7.60 -13.89 -47.77
N ARG A 251 6.59 -14.53 -47.16
CA ARG A 251 6.16 -14.20 -45.80
C ARG A 251 7.28 -14.47 -44.78
N VAL A 252 7.88 -15.66 -44.82
CA VAL A 252 8.97 -16.04 -43.91
C VAL A 252 10.18 -15.12 -44.11
N LYS A 253 10.52 -14.76 -45.36
CA LYS A 253 11.57 -13.78 -45.64
C LYS A 253 11.29 -12.42 -45.00
N ASN A 254 10.05 -11.94 -45.06
CA ASN A 254 9.68 -10.68 -44.42
C ASN A 254 9.82 -10.77 -42.88
N GLU A 255 9.40 -11.89 -42.28
CA GLU A 255 9.56 -12.11 -40.84
C GLU A 255 11.04 -12.13 -40.41
N ILE A 256 11.94 -12.72 -41.21
CA ILE A 256 13.38 -12.67 -40.97
C ILE A 256 13.89 -11.22 -41.03
N VAL A 257 13.47 -10.44 -42.03
CA VAL A 257 13.85 -9.02 -42.15
C VAL A 257 13.38 -8.20 -40.94
N ASP A 258 12.16 -8.45 -40.47
CA ASP A 258 11.61 -7.78 -39.29
C ASP A 258 12.41 -8.11 -38.02
N ARG A 259 12.79 -9.38 -37.82
CA ARG A 259 13.64 -9.79 -36.69
C ARG A 259 15.06 -9.25 -36.76
N ILE A 260 15.66 -9.18 -37.95
CA ILE A 260 16.96 -8.54 -38.14
C ILE A 260 16.89 -7.04 -37.75
N ALA A 261 15.79 -6.37 -38.07
CA ALA A 261 15.58 -4.97 -37.67
C ALA A 261 15.44 -4.82 -36.13
N GLU A 262 14.80 -5.78 -35.46
CA GLU A 262 14.75 -5.83 -33.98
C GLU A 262 16.14 -6.08 -33.37
N LEU A 263 16.91 -7.01 -33.91
CA LEU A 263 18.28 -7.29 -33.48
C LEU A 263 19.19 -6.06 -33.62
N GLN A 264 19.04 -5.30 -34.70
CA GLN A 264 19.75 -4.02 -34.87
C GLN A 264 19.39 -3.01 -33.78
N LYS A 265 18.12 -2.90 -33.39
CA LYS A 265 17.69 -2.01 -32.29
C LYS A 265 18.29 -2.43 -30.95
N VAL A 266 18.32 -3.72 -30.64
CA VAL A 266 18.95 -4.25 -29.41
C VAL A 266 20.44 -3.88 -29.38
N ARG A 267 21.13 -4.06 -30.50
CA ARG A 267 22.55 -3.70 -30.65
C ARG A 267 22.81 -2.20 -30.49
N GLU A 268 21.93 -1.34 -31.03
CA GLU A 268 22.01 0.11 -30.83
C GLU A 268 21.86 0.49 -29.35
N ILE A 269 20.95 -0.15 -28.62
CA ILE A 269 20.75 0.07 -27.18
C ILE A 269 22.00 -0.33 -26.40
N GLN A 270 22.58 -1.51 -26.69
CA GLN A 270 23.81 -1.97 -26.06
C GLN A 270 25.00 -1.02 -26.33
N ASN A 271 25.15 -0.55 -27.58
CA ASN A 271 26.24 0.36 -27.95
C ASN A 271 26.10 1.75 -27.33
N LYS A 272 24.87 2.24 -27.15
CA LYS A 272 24.63 3.55 -26.53
C LYS A 272 24.92 3.57 -25.03
N ARG A 273 24.93 2.40 -24.39
CA ARG A 273 25.22 2.24 -22.97
C ARG A 273 26.71 2.14 -22.66
N ARG A 274 27.52 1.64 -23.61
CA ARG A 274 28.99 1.61 -23.48
C ARG A 274 29.60 3.00 -23.63
#